data_AF-A0A6N3CKS5-F1
#
_entry.id   AF-A0A6N3CKS5-F1
#
_cell.length_a   1.000
_cell.length_b   1.000
_cell.length_c   1.000
_cell.angle_alpha   90.00
_cell.angle_beta   90.00
_cell.angle_gamma   90.00
#
_symmetry.space_group_name_H-M   'P 1'
#
loop_
_entity.id
_entity.type
_entity.pdbx_description
1 polymer ?
#
loop_
_entity_poly.entity_id
_entity_poly.type
_entity_poly.pdbx_seq_one_letter_code
_entity_poly.pdbx_strand_id
1 'polypeptide(L)'
;MEKQTLTNFSEQQRIDAMKKYKIIEPYLNKQKTIKEIAIKNKVPTRTLYRWVQKYEHDGLVGLIRKIRTDFEQIRVSEEVRQKNE
;
A
#
# COMPACT_ATOMS: atom_id res chain seq x y z
N MET A 1 -12.69 -18.24 2.18
CA MET A 1 -11.71 -17.18 2.45
C MET A 1 -12.46 -16.04 3.11
N GLU A 2 -12.14 -15.74 4.37
CA GLU A 2 -12.69 -14.56 5.04
C GLU A 2 -12.24 -13.30 4.30
N LYS A 3 -13.19 -12.44 3.93
CA LYS A 3 -12.88 -11.11 3.40
C LYS A 3 -12.36 -10.27 4.55
N GLN A 4 -11.10 -9.84 4.48
CA GLN A 4 -10.53 -8.93 5.47
C GLN A 4 -11.31 -7.62 5.46
N THR A 5 -11.68 -7.14 6.65
CA THR A 5 -12.39 -5.85 6.79
C THR A 5 -11.43 -4.76 7.27
N LEU A 6 -11.75 -3.50 6.97
CA LEU A 6 -10.92 -2.34 7.37
C LEU A 6 -10.64 -2.29 8.88
N THR A 7 -11.55 -2.81 9.70
CA THR A 7 -11.45 -2.86 11.16
C THR A 7 -10.33 -3.78 11.67
N ASN A 8 -9.84 -4.71 10.84
CA ASN A 8 -8.72 -5.60 11.19
C ASN A 8 -7.34 -4.92 11.12
N PHE A 9 -7.27 -3.66 10.70
CA PHE A 9 -6.00 -2.94 10.47
C PHE A 9 -5.82 -1.78 11.44
N SER A 10 -4.56 -1.43 11.69
CA SER A 10 -4.23 -0.30 12.56
C SER A 10 -4.73 1.02 11.99
N GLU A 11 -4.94 2.00 12.87
CA GLU A 11 -5.37 3.34 12.45
C GLU A 11 -4.41 3.95 11.41
N GLN A 12 -3.10 3.83 11.64
CA GLN A 12 -2.09 4.30 10.69
C GLN A 12 -2.23 3.64 9.31
N GLN A 13 -2.48 2.33 9.26
CA GLN A 13 -2.71 1.61 8.00
C GLN A 13 -3.96 2.09 7.28
N ARG A 14 -5.05 2.35 8.01
CA ARG A 14 -6.29 2.89 7.46
C ARG A 14 -6.09 4.31 6.91
N ILE A 15 -5.39 5.17 7.65
CA ILE A 15 -5.05 6.54 7.23
C ILE A 15 -4.22 6.51 5.94
N ASP A 16 -3.20 5.66 5.86
CA ASP A 16 -2.35 5.59 4.67
C ASP A 16 -3.07 5.00 3.45
N ALA A 17 -3.96 4.03 3.66
CA ALA A 17 -4.87 3.57 2.61
C ALA A 17 -5.79 4.70 2.12
N MET A 18 -6.34 5.50 3.04
CA MET A 18 -7.20 6.64 2.71
C MET A 18 -6.43 7.72 1.92
N LYS A 19 -5.17 7.98 2.27
CA LYS A 19 -4.31 8.89 1.48
C LYS A 19 -4.15 8.41 0.05
N LYS A 20 -3.92 7.10 -0.17
CA LYS A 20 -3.85 6.53 -1.52
C LYS A 20 -5.17 6.62 -2.27
N TYR A 21 -6.28 6.38 -1.57
CA TYR A 21 -7.62 6.52 -2.15
C TYR A 21 -7.83 7.94 -2.68
N LYS A 22 -7.53 8.98 -1.88
CA LYS A 22 -7.63 10.38 -2.32
C LYS A 22 -6.81 10.71 -3.57
N ILE A 23 -5.73 9.96 -3.84
CA ILE A 23 -4.92 10.14 -5.05
C ILE A 23 -5.63 9.55 -6.27
N ILE A 24 -6.25 8.36 -6.15
CA ILE A 24 -6.89 7.66 -7.27
C ILE A 24 -8.38 8.01 -7.45
N GLU A 25 -9.03 8.58 -6.44
CA GLU A 25 -10.44 8.97 -6.44
C GLU A 25 -10.83 9.82 -7.67
N PRO A 26 -10.05 10.84 -8.10
CA PRO A 26 -10.38 11.59 -9.30
C PRO A 26 -10.44 10.74 -10.58
N TYR A 27 -9.66 9.66 -10.66
CA TYR A 27 -9.72 8.72 -11.78
C TYR A 27 -10.94 7.81 -11.69
N LEU A 28 -11.23 7.28 -10.49
CA LEU A 28 -12.41 6.45 -10.24
C LEU A 28 -13.70 7.21 -10.58
N ASN A 29 -13.74 8.51 -10.28
CA ASN A 29 -14.86 9.39 -10.60
C ASN A 29 -14.85 9.93 -12.04
N LYS A 30 -13.94 9.45 -12.91
CA LYS A 30 -13.77 9.89 -14.31
C LYS A 30 -13.51 11.39 -14.46
N GLN A 31 -13.00 12.04 -13.43
CA GLN A 31 -12.70 13.49 -13.42
C GLN A 31 -11.31 13.80 -13.98
N LYS A 32 -10.35 12.89 -13.80
CA LYS A 32 -8.96 13.04 -14.28
C LYS A 32 -8.42 11.74 -14.84
N THR A 33 -7.51 11.85 -15.79
CA THR A 33 -6.77 10.71 -16.32
C THR A 33 -5.66 10.26 -15.36
N ILE A 34 -5.25 8.99 -15.45
CA ILE A 34 -4.10 8.46 -14.70
C ILE A 34 -2.83 9.27 -14.97
N LYS A 35 -2.64 9.78 -16.18
CA LYS A 35 -1.46 10.57 -16.56
C LYS A 35 -1.40 11.90 -15.79
N GLU A 36 -2.52 12.61 -15.67
CA GLU A 36 -2.59 13.87 -14.91
C GLU A 36 -2.35 13.63 -13.42
N ILE A 37 -2.91 12.56 -12.87
CA ILE A 37 -2.70 12.18 -11.46
C ILE A 37 -1.24 11.81 -11.21
N ALA A 38 -0.62 11.07 -12.13
CA ALA A 38 0.78 10.68 -12.05
C ALA A 38 1.71 11.89 -11.98
N ILE A 39 1.50 12.87 -12.87
CA ILE A 39 2.28 14.11 -12.91
C ILE A 39 2.08 14.91 -11.63
N LYS A 40 0.81 15.14 -11.22
CA LYS A 40 0.48 15.94 -10.03
C LYS A 40 1.06 15.37 -8.75
N ASN A 41 0.98 14.05 -8.56
CA ASN A 41 1.35 13.40 -7.30
C ASN A 41 2.78 12.82 -7.34
N LYS A 42 3.49 12.94 -8.47
CA LYS A 42 4.81 12.32 -8.71
C LYS A 42 4.80 10.81 -8.43
N VAL A 43 3.71 10.14 -8.81
CA VAL A 43 3.54 8.68 -8.66
C VAL A 43 3.58 8.04 -10.04
N PRO A 44 4.37 6.98 -10.29
CA PRO A 44 4.38 6.30 -11.57
C PRO A 44 3.01 5.79 -11.97
N THR A 45 2.65 5.92 -13.24
CA THR A 45 1.35 5.46 -13.81
C THR A 45 1.08 4.00 -13.49
N ARG A 46 2.09 3.13 -13.61
CA ARG A 46 2.00 1.70 -13.28
C ARG A 46 1.62 1.46 -11.81
N THR A 47 2.08 2.31 -10.90
CA THR A 47 1.72 2.22 -9.48
C THR A 47 0.26 2.62 -9.26
N LEU A 48 -0.21 3.66 -9.94
CA LEU A 48 -1.61 4.10 -9.88
C LEU A 48 -2.55 3.02 -10.44
N TYR A 49 -2.25 2.43 -11.59
CA TYR A 49 -3.04 1.31 -12.12
C TYR A 49 -3.10 0.13 -11.16
N ARG A 50 -1.99 -0.22 -10.51
CA ARG A 50 -1.97 -1.26 -9.48
C ARG A 50 -2.85 -0.91 -8.28
N TRP A 51 -2.91 0.35 -7.86
CA TRP A 51 -3.78 0.78 -6.77
C TRP A 51 -5.26 0.71 -7.17
N VAL A 52 -5.60 1.16 -8.38
CA VAL A 52 -6.97 1.07 -8.91
C VAL A 52 -7.43 -0.38 -8.95
N GLN A 53 -6.65 -1.28 -9.57
CA GLN A 53 -7.01 -2.71 -9.66
C GLN A 53 -7.23 -3.35 -8.29
N LYS A 54 -6.38 -3.03 -7.31
CA LYS A 54 -6.55 -3.52 -5.94
C LYS A 54 -7.78 -2.94 -5.26
N TYR A 55 -8.07 -1.66 -5.50
CA TYR A 55 -9.26 -1.02 -4.94
C TYR A 55 -10.55 -1.59 -5.54
N GLU A 56 -10.59 -1.86 -6.84
CA GLU A 56 -11.75 -2.49 -7.50
C GLU A 56 -12.02 -3.90 -6.98
N HIS A 57 -10.98 -4.66 -6.61
CA HIS A 57 -11.12 -6.02 -6.10
C HIS A 57 -11.43 -6.07 -4.59
N ASP A 58 -10.67 -5.31 -3.79
CA ASP A 58 -10.62 -5.42 -2.32
C ASP A 58 -11.11 -4.15 -1.59
N GLY A 59 -11.56 -3.12 -2.31
CA GLY A 59 -11.89 -1.81 -1.74
C GLY A 59 -10.67 -1.14 -1.09
N LEU A 60 -10.90 -0.37 -0.02
CA LEU A 60 -9.81 0.30 0.71
C LEU A 60 -8.79 -0.68 1.31
N VAL A 61 -9.19 -1.92 1.61
CA VAL A 61 -8.27 -2.95 2.12
C VAL A 61 -7.17 -3.25 1.10
N GLY A 62 -7.49 -3.22 -0.20
CA GLY A 62 -6.52 -3.38 -1.28
C GLY A 62 -5.43 -2.30 -1.31
N LEU A 63 -5.70 -1.13 -0.73
CA LEU A 63 -4.74 -0.02 -0.65
C LEU A 63 -3.84 -0.09 0.58
N ILE A 64 -4.16 -0.94 1.56
CA ILE A 64 -3.33 -1.14 2.74
C ILE A 64 -2.01 -1.79 2.32
N ARG A 65 -0.90 -1.21 2.81
CA ARG A 65 0.42 -1.79 2.58
C ARG A 65 0.52 -3.07 3.41
N LYS A 66 0.64 -4.22 2.75
CA LYS A 66 1.05 -5.45 3.42
C LYS A 66 2.48 -5.27 3.92
N ILE A 67 2.67 -5.36 5.23
CA ILE A 67 4.00 -5.44 5.82
C ILE A 67 4.54 -6.83 5.45
N ARG A 68 5.80 -6.87 5.03
CA ARG A 68 6.49 -8.14 4.78
C ARG A 68 6.70 -8.83 6.13
N THR A 69 6.20 -10.04 6.27
CA THR A 69 6.31 -10.84 7.51
C THR A 69 7.75 -11.20 7.86
N ASP A 70 8.65 -11.19 6.88
CA ASP A 70 10.10 -11.45 7.05
C ASP A 70 10.91 -10.20 7.41
N PHE A 71 10.29 -9.02 7.54
CA PHE A 71 11.01 -7.76 7.83
C PHE A 71 11.64 -7.73 9.23
N GLU A 72 11.12 -8.47 10.20
CA GLU A 72 11.72 -8.63 11.53
C GLU A 72 12.81 -9.72 11.56
N GLN A 73 12.88 -10.56 10.53
CA GLN A 73 13.95 -11.53 10.38
C GLN A 73 15.08 -10.91 9.56
N ILE A 74 15.82 -9.97 10.17
CA ILE A 74 17.19 -9.73 9.71
C ILE A 74 17.89 -11.08 9.88
N ARG A 75 18.17 -11.77 8.76
CA ARG A 75 19.03 -12.96 8.75
C ARG A 75 20.46 -12.48 9.03
N VAL A 76 20.74 -12.18 10.29
CA VAL A 76 22.10 -11.99 10.78
C VAL A 76 22.71 -13.38 10.84
N SER A 77 23.81 -13.62 10.12
CA SER A 77 24.58 -14.86 10.28
C SER A 77 25.10 -14.95 11.72
N GLU A 78 25.16 -16.16 12.26
CA GLU A 78 25.56 -16.44 13.65
C GLU A 78 26.93 -15.80 13.99
N GLU A 79 27.80 -15.69 12.99
CA GLU A 79 29.11 -15.04 13.02
C GLU A 79 29.08 -13.56 13.45
N VAL A 80 28.03 -12.83 13.09
CA VAL A 80 27.89 -11.39 13.40
C VAL A 80 27.40 -11.19 14.84
N ARG A 81 26.78 -12.21 15.45
CA ARG A 81 26.25 -12.14 16.83
C ARG A 81 27.34 -12.28 17.90
N GLN A 82 28.45 -12.96 17.60
CA GLN A 82 29.50 -13.28 18.58
C GLN A 82 30.58 -12.19 18.75
N LYS A 83 30.49 -11.07 18.03
CA LYS A 83 31.55 -10.04 18.04
C LYS A 83 31.38 -8.91 19.07
N ASN A 84 30.36 -9.00 19.93
CA ASN A 84 30.02 -7.99 20.94
C ASN A 84 30.04 -8.54 22.37
N GLU A 85 30.88 -9.54 22.66
CA GLU A 85 31.21 -9.97 24.02
C GLU A 85 32.71 -9.82 24.30
#